data_AF-A0A072U8T2-F1
#
_entry.id   AF-A0A072U8T2-F1
#
_cell.length_a   1.000
_cell.length_b   1.000
_cell.length_c   1.000
_cell.angle_alpha   90.00
_cell.angle_beta   90.00
_cell.angle_gamma   90.00
#
_symmetry.space_group_name_H-M   'P 1'
#
loop_
_entity.id
_entity.type
_entity.pdbx_description
1 polymer ?
#
loop_
_entity_poly.entity_id
_entity_poly.type
_entity_poly.pdbx_seq_one_letter_code
_entity_poly.pdbx_strand_id
1 'polypeptide(L)' 'MAEIVKFVYVMIILFYVFLVSMNIDAFDGHGGPPCTKVSDCPPNLVCKPGYKLGCSANYQCICYMKMSF' A
#
# COMPACT_ATOMS: atom_id res chain seq x y z
N MET A 1 19.78 -19.67 30.92
CA MET A 1 19.31 -18.26 30.85
C MET A 1 19.75 -17.59 29.55
N ALA A 2 21.04 -17.63 29.19
CA ALA A 2 21.54 -17.04 27.94
C ALA A 2 20.90 -17.62 26.66
N GLU A 3 20.63 -18.93 26.62
CA GLU A 3 20.00 -19.57 25.45
C GLU A 3 18.55 -19.15 25.22
N ILE A 4 17.78 -18.96 26.31
CA ILE A 4 16.39 -18.50 26.24
C ILE A 4 16.35 -17.05 25.75
N VAL A 5 17.26 -16.20 26.24
CA VAL A 5 17.40 -14.81 25.77
C VAL A 5 17.74 -14.76 24.29
N LYS A 6 18.66 -15.64 23.84
CA LYS A 6 19.04 -15.73 22.43
C LYS A 6 17.88 -16.18 21.54
N PHE A 7 17.08 -17.14 22.00
CA PHE A 7 15.90 -17.61 21.29
C PHE A 7 14.85 -16.50 21.15
N VAL A 8 14.54 -15.79 22.23
CA VAL A 8 13.60 -14.66 22.23
C VAL A 8 14.08 -13.54 21.30
N TYR A 9 15.38 -13.25 21.29
CA TYR A 9 15.94 -12.21 20.44
C TYR A 9 15.80 -12.53 18.94
N VAL A 10 16.04 -13.79 18.55
CA VAL A 10 15.83 -14.25 17.17
C VAL A 10 14.36 -14.16 16.77
N MET A 11 13.44 -14.53 17.67
CA MET A 11 12.00 -14.40 17.40
C MET A 11 11.58 -12.94 17.19
N ILE A 12 12.05 -12.02 18.03
CA ILE A 12 11.77 -10.58 17.89
C ILE A 12 12.25 -10.04 16.54
N ILE A 13 13.45 -10.41 16.10
CA ILE A 13 13.98 -10.01 14.79
C ILE A 13 13.08 -10.52 13.66
N LEU A 14 12.67 -11.79 13.71
CA LEU A 14 11.79 -12.36 12.69
C LEU A 14 10.43 -11.66 12.64
N PHE A 15 9.81 -11.39 13.80
CA PHE A 15 8.57 -10.62 13.86
C PHE A 15 8.74 -9.19 13.34
N TYR A 16 9.85 -8.53 13.67
CA TYR A 16 10.13 -7.17 13.20
C TYR A 16 10.24 -7.11 11.67
N VAL A 17 11.00 -8.02 11.06
CA VAL A 17 11.13 -8.09 9.60
C VAL A 17 9.79 -8.38 8.93
N PHE A 18 8.98 -9.28 9.50
CA PHE A 18 7.66 -9.62 8.98
C PHE A 18 6.71 -8.41 9.02
N LEU A 19 6.67 -7.68 10.15
CA LEU A 19 5.84 -6.49 10.31
C LEU A 19 6.26 -5.35 9.38
N VAL A 20 7.56 -5.14 9.18
CA VAL A 20 8.07 -4.11 8.25
C VAL A 20 7.72 -4.47 6.81
N SER A 21 7.85 -5.74 6.42
CA SER A 21 7.51 -6.19 5.07
C SER A 21 6.02 -6.02 4.77
N MET A 22 5.14 -6.39 5.71
CA MET A 22 3.70 -6.17 5.58
C MET A 22 3.30 -4.70 5.49
N ASN A 23 4.06 -3.79 6.14
CA ASN A 23 3.81 -2.35 6.01
C ASN A 23 4.27 -1.79 4.65
N ILE A 24 5.34 -2.34 4.07
CA ILE A 24 5.78 -1.98 2.71
C ILE A 24 4.73 -2.43 1.69
N ASP A 25 4.16 -3.63 1.81
CA ASP A 25 3.09 -4.08 0.92
C ASP A 25 1.80 -3.24 1.07
N ALA A 26 1.52 -2.70 2.26
CA ALA A 26 0.44 -1.73 2.43
C ALA A 26 0.72 -0.38 1.75
N PHE A 27 2.00 -0.03 1.59
CA PHE A 27 2.43 1.21 0.94
C PHE A 27 2.51 1.07 -0.60
N ASP A 28 2.94 -0.09 -1.10
CA ASP A 28 3.15 -0.35 -2.53
C ASP A 28 1.99 -1.11 -3.22
N GLY A 29 1.12 -1.76 -2.46
CA GLY A 29 0.19 -2.76 -3.00
C GLY A 29 -0.97 -2.21 -3.84
N HIS A 30 -1.77 -1.29 -3.30
CA HIS A 30 -3.02 -0.85 -3.97
C HIS A 30 -3.53 0.52 -3.53
N GLY A 31 -2.82 1.20 -2.61
CA GLY A 31 -3.25 2.47 -2.06
C GLY A 31 -2.48 3.61 -2.66
N GLY A 32 -2.97 4.16 -3.78
CA GLY A 32 -2.60 5.52 -4.12
C GLY A 32 -2.91 6.46 -2.94
N PRO A 33 -2.32 7.66 -2.91
CA PRO A 33 -2.45 8.58 -1.79
C PRO A 33 -3.91 8.79 -1.40
N PRO A 34 -4.15 9.13 -0.12
CA PRO A 34 -5.50 9.32 0.36
C PRO A 34 -6.20 10.40 -0.48
N CYS A 35 -7.41 10.13 -0.92
CA CYS A 35 -8.21 11.06 -1.71
C CYS A 35 -9.63 11.12 -1.17
N THR A 36 -10.26 12.30 -1.30
CA THR A 36 -11.71 12.44 -1.16
C THR A 36 -12.38 12.69 -2.50
N LYS A 37 -11.64 13.28 -3.43
CA LYS A 37 -12.03 13.58 -4.80
C LYS A 37 -10.86 13.27 -5.73
N VAL A 38 -11.14 13.09 -7.01
CA VAL A 38 -10.12 12.79 -8.03
C VAL A 38 -9.05 13.90 -8.11
N SER A 39 -9.40 15.13 -7.76
CA SER A 39 -8.49 16.28 -7.70
C SER A 39 -7.44 16.20 -6.58
N ASP A 40 -7.68 15.39 -5.54
CA ASP A 40 -6.71 15.18 -4.46
C ASP A 40 -5.59 14.22 -4.90
N CYS A 41 -5.80 13.49 -5.98
CA CYS A 41 -4.80 12.59 -6.51
C CYS A 41 -3.66 13.37 -7.16
N PRO A 42 -2.41 12.93 -6.97
CA PRO A 42 -1.25 13.65 -7.49
C PRO A 42 -1.37 13.76 -9.00
N PRO A 43 -1.15 14.96 -9.58
CA PRO A 43 -1.28 15.19 -11.01
C PRO A 43 -0.25 14.38 -11.83
N ASN A 44 0.80 13.88 -11.18
CA ASN A 44 1.81 13.00 -11.76
C ASN A 44 1.40 11.53 -11.78
N LEU A 45 0.22 11.15 -11.25
CA LEU A 45 -0.26 9.78 -11.37
C LEU A 45 -0.77 9.54 -12.80
N VAL A 46 0.09 8.97 -13.64
CA VAL A 46 -0.26 8.60 -15.01
C VAL A 46 -0.83 7.19 -15.02
N CYS A 47 -2.11 7.06 -15.35
CA CYS A 47 -2.72 5.77 -15.59
C CYS A 47 -2.33 5.23 -16.98
N LYS A 48 -2.24 3.90 -17.11
CA LYS A 48 -2.07 3.24 -18.41
C LYS A 48 -3.18 3.66 -19.39
N PRO A 49 -2.91 3.74 -20.70
CA PRO A 49 -3.93 4.05 -21.69
C PRO A 49 -5.12 3.09 -21.57
N GLY A 50 -6.34 3.63 -21.55
CA GLY A 50 -7.59 2.89 -21.30
C GLY A 50 -8.08 2.89 -19.84
N TYR A 51 -7.24 3.37 -18.91
CA TYR A 51 -7.59 3.54 -17.50
C TYR A 51 -7.79 5.03 -17.17
N LYS A 52 -8.70 5.31 -16.24
CA LYS A 52 -8.93 6.65 -15.69
C LYS A 52 -8.51 6.69 -14.23
N LEU A 53 -8.01 7.85 -13.82
CA LEU A 53 -7.76 8.17 -12.43
C LEU A 53 -9.08 8.34 -11.69
N GLY A 54 -9.22 7.66 -10.57
CA GLY A 54 -10.39 7.71 -9.70
C GLY A 54 -10.00 7.72 -8.25
N CYS A 55 -10.94 8.19 -7.42
CA CYS A 55 -10.86 8.00 -5.99
C CYS A 55 -11.75 6.82 -5.61
N SER A 56 -11.16 5.76 -5.06
CA SER A 56 -11.87 4.57 -4.58
C SER A 56 -12.70 4.88 -3.34
N ALA A 57 -13.70 4.05 -3.05
CA ALA A 57 -14.48 4.12 -1.81
C ALA A 57 -13.62 3.97 -0.54
N ASN A 58 -12.44 3.37 -0.66
CA ASN A 58 -11.44 3.29 0.40
C ASN A 58 -10.58 4.55 0.54
N TYR A 59 -11.02 5.67 -0.06
CA TYR A 59 -10.29 6.94 -0.06
C TYR A 59 -8.90 6.83 -0.67
N GLN A 60 -8.72 6.02 -1.71
CA GLN A 60 -7.41 5.79 -2.34
C GLN A 60 -7.46 6.10 -3.82
N CYS A 61 -6.43 6.79 -4.32
CA CYS A 61 -6.27 7.03 -5.75
C CYS A 61 -6.00 5.71 -6.48
N ILE A 62 -6.85 5.37 -7.44
CA ILE A 62 -6.74 4.14 -8.24
C ILE A 62 -6.88 4.45 -9.72
N CYS A 63 -6.26 3.62 -10.55
CA CYS A 63 -6.50 3.59 -11.99
C CYS A 63 -7.54 2.51 -12.30
N TYR A 64 -8.74 2.90 -12.71
CA TYR A 64 -9.81 1.98 -13.06
C TYR A 64 -10.05 1.98 -14.57
N MET A 65 -10.40 0.82 -15.13
CA MET A 65 -10.65 0.69 -16.56
C MET A 65 -11.91 1.49 -16.91
N LYS A 66 -11.85 2.32 -17.95
CA LYS A 66 -13.04 3.04 -18.41
C LYS A 66 -13.96 2.04 -19.13
N MET A 67 -14.88 1.42 -18.40
CA MET A 67 -16.03 0.75 -19.00
C MET A 67 -16.96 1.85 -19.52
N SER A 68 -16.91 2.13 -20.82
CA SER A 68 -17.88 3.01 -21.48
C SER A 68 -19.20 2.24 -21.59
N PHE A 69 -20.22 2.68 -20.86
CA PHE A 69 -21.62 2.36 -21.15
C PHE A 69 -22.11 3.25 -22.29
#